data_AF-A0A7V2XBU8-F1
#
_entry.id   AF-A0A7V2XBU8-F1
#
_cell.length_a   1.000
_cell.length_b   1.000
_cell.length_c   1.000
_cell.angle_alpha   90.00
_cell.angle_beta   90.00
_cell.angle_gamma   90.00
#
_symmetry.space_group_name_H-M   'P 1'
#
loop_
_entity.id
_entity.type
_entity.pdbx_description
1 polymer ?
#
loop_
_entity_poly.entity_id
_entity_poly.type
_entity_poly.pdbx_seq_one_letter_code
_entity_poly.pdbx_strand_id
1 'polypeptide(L)'
;MMTKLVRWTGCILSAWVLLLSPSWAGQVVTPEIKAWARKAVEGERELKAPPGRNTLAVLYFKNQTGQPEIDPLQKGIALLLITDLSKVKSLQVVERAQLQALVEELAQQEAKKPPRQDFYGSLRDLNLPDLSLEDFLQARREMWANFPREFPEGNE
;
A
#
# COMPACT_ATOMS: atom_id res chain seq x y z
N MET A 1 -57.00 21.52 40.21
CA MET A 1 -55.75 20.89 40.70
C MET A 1 -55.52 19.58 39.94
N MET A 2 -55.17 19.61 38.63
CA MET A 2 -54.88 18.39 37.85
C MET A 2 -54.30 18.67 36.44
N THR A 3 -53.20 19.44 36.33
CA THR A 3 -52.53 19.69 35.02
C THR A 3 -51.00 19.70 35.12
N LYS A 4 -50.40 18.85 35.95
CA LYS A 4 -48.92 18.75 36.05
C LYS A 4 -48.33 17.35 35.78
N LEU A 5 -49.10 16.40 35.26
CA LEU A 5 -48.61 15.02 35.08
C LEU A 5 -48.14 14.67 33.65
N VAL A 6 -48.44 15.50 32.63
CA VAL A 6 -48.12 15.18 31.22
C VAL A 6 -46.79 15.79 30.73
N ARG A 7 -46.10 16.59 31.56
CA ARG A 7 -44.86 17.26 31.13
C ARG A 7 -43.56 16.50 31.46
N TRP A 8 -43.65 15.36 32.16
CA TRP A 8 -42.47 14.63 32.66
C TRP A 8 -42.24 13.25 32.04
N THR A 9 -43.10 12.79 31.15
CA THR A 9 -42.89 11.54 30.39
C THR A 9 -42.21 11.77 29.04
N GLY A 10 -42.20 13.00 28.53
CA GLY A 10 -41.57 13.36 27.25
C GLY A 10 -40.04 13.44 27.27
N CYS A 11 -39.42 13.60 28.43
CA CYS A 11 -37.95 13.76 28.53
C CYS A 11 -37.18 12.45 28.66
N ILE A 12 -37.84 11.32 28.96
CA ILE A 12 -37.14 10.04 29.16
C ILE A 12 -37.02 9.27 27.83
N LEU A 13 -37.96 9.46 26.89
CA LEU A 13 -37.91 8.85 25.56
C LEU A 13 -36.94 9.54 24.59
N SER A 14 -36.63 10.83 24.79
CA SER A 14 -35.63 11.55 23.98
C SER A 14 -34.18 11.22 24.37
N ALA A 15 -33.95 10.70 25.58
CA ALA A 15 -32.62 10.31 26.05
C ALA A 15 -32.13 8.98 25.48
N TRP A 16 -33.03 8.08 25.06
CA TRP A 16 -32.66 6.78 24.48
C TRP A 16 -32.25 6.83 23.00
N VAL A 17 -32.57 7.92 22.29
CA VAL A 17 -32.17 8.10 20.88
C VAL A 17 -30.69 8.54 20.76
N LEU A 18 -30.07 8.97 21.85
CA LEU A 18 -28.66 9.41 21.88
C LEU A 18 -27.66 8.28 22.16
N LEU A 19 -28.11 7.04 22.37
CA LEU A 19 -27.24 5.86 22.46
C LEU A 19 -27.09 5.11 21.13
N LEU A 20 -27.68 5.62 20.04
CA LEU A 20 -27.35 5.16 18.71
C LEU A 20 -26.04 5.83 18.28
N SER A 21 -24.93 5.35 18.83
CA SER A 21 -23.59 5.71 18.36
C SER A 21 -23.60 5.59 16.84
N PRO A 22 -23.34 6.67 16.09
CA PRO A 22 -23.06 6.53 14.67
C PRO A 22 -21.74 5.78 14.61
N SER A 23 -21.79 4.45 14.51
CA SER A 23 -20.65 3.68 14.06
C SER A 23 -20.30 4.28 12.72
N TRP A 24 -19.23 5.08 12.68
CA TRP A 24 -18.73 5.76 11.50
C TRP A 24 -18.51 4.71 10.41
N ALA A 25 -19.52 4.52 9.56
CA ALA A 25 -19.58 3.47 8.55
C ALA A 25 -18.66 3.73 7.35
N GLY A 26 -17.65 4.59 7.51
CA GLY A 26 -16.81 5.10 6.43
C GLY A 26 -15.37 4.60 6.43
N GLN A 27 -14.88 3.98 7.51
CA GLN A 27 -13.46 3.65 7.62
C GLN A 27 -13.21 2.14 7.49
N VAL A 28 -12.90 1.71 6.25
CA VAL A 28 -12.58 0.31 5.93
C VAL A 28 -11.18 -0.11 6.42
N VAL A 29 -10.29 0.88 6.67
CA VAL A 29 -8.95 0.65 7.24
C VAL A 29 -8.92 1.16 8.68
N THR A 30 -9.10 0.23 9.62
CA THR A 30 -9.15 0.52 11.04
C THR A 30 -7.74 0.68 11.64
N PRO A 31 -7.60 1.30 12.82
CA PRO A 31 -6.31 1.45 13.49
C PRO A 31 -5.60 0.11 13.75
N GLU A 32 -6.35 -0.97 14.06
CA GLU A 32 -5.76 -2.30 14.23
C GLU A 32 -5.14 -2.85 12.94
N ILE A 33 -5.76 -2.64 11.78
CA ILE A 33 -5.24 -3.08 10.49
C ILE A 33 -3.98 -2.28 10.12
N LYS A 34 -3.94 -0.98 10.43
CA LYS A 34 -2.72 -0.17 10.25
C LYS A 34 -1.58 -0.65 11.16
N ALA A 35 -1.87 -0.96 12.42
CA ALA A 35 -0.88 -1.48 13.35
C ALA A 35 -0.34 -2.86 12.90
N TRP A 36 -1.20 -3.71 12.36
CA TRP A 36 -0.79 -4.97 11.74
C TRP A 36 0.13 -4.72 10.53
N ALA A 37 -0.24 -3.81 9.63
CA ALA A 37 0.55 -3.51 8.43
C ALA A 37 1.96 -3.01 8.81
N ARG A 38 2.06 -2.11 9.79
CA ARG A 38 3.37 -1.66 10.31
C ARG A 38 4.22 -2.81 10.81
N LYS A 39 3.68 -3.68 11.65
CA LYS A 39 4.39 -4.85 12.16
C LYS A 39 4.80 -5.81 11.03
N ALA A 40 3.95 -6.01 10.03
CA ALA A 40 4.23 -6.87 8.89
C ALA A 40 5.41 -6.34 8.05
N VAL A 41 5.47 -5.03 7.81
CA VAL A 41 6.60 -4.42 7.07
C VAL A 41 7.87 -4.35 7.93
N GLU A 42 7.77 -4.08 9.23
CA GLU A 42 8.92 -4.13 10.16
C GLU A 42 9.59 -5.52 10.17
N GLY A 43 8.79 -6.59 10.10
CA GLY A 43 9.26 -7.96 10.04
C GLY A 43 9.71 -8.44 8.65
N GLU A 44 9.74 -7.58 7.62
CA GLU A 44 10.02 -7.98 6.23
C GLU A 44 11.33 -8.76 6.09
N ARG A 45 12.39 -8.33 6.81
CA ARG A 45 13.72 -8.96 6.75
C ARG A 45 13.75 -10.38 7.30
N GLU A 46 12.78 -10.74 8.13
CA GLU A 46 12.66 -12.05 8.76
C GLU A 46 11.67 -12.96 8.01
N LEU A 47 10.96 -12.42 7.01
CA LEU A 47 10.02 -13.19 6.19
C LEU A 47 10.78 -14.24 5.39
N LYS A 48 10.51 -15.51 5.70
CA LYS A 48 10.85 -16.63 4.85
C LYS A 48 9.74 -16.80 3.82
N ALA A 49 10.10 -17.22 2.60
CA ALA A 49 9.11 -17.55 1.58
C ALA A 49 8.05 -18.49 2.20
N PRO A 50 6.76 -18.09 2.21
CA PRO A 50 5.74 -18.91 2.85
C PRO A 50 5.66 -20.26 2.12
N PRO A 51 5.35 -21.36 2.83
CA PRO A 51 5.02 -22.63 2.16
C PRO A 51 3.91 -22.36 1.15
N GLY A 52 3.99 -22.99 -0.03
CA GLY A 52 3.16 -22.74 -1.22
C GLY A 52 1.65 -22.91 -0.99
N ARG A 53 1.05 -22.00 -0.23
CA ARG A 53 -0.39 -21.84 -0.12
C ARG A 53 -0.81 -21.04 -1.35
N ASN A 54 -1.88 -21.48 -2.02
CA ASN A 54 -2.45 -20.79 -3.17
C ASN A 54 -3.12 -19.49 -2.69
N THR A 55 -2.32 -18.49 -2.38
CA THR A 55 -2.75 -17.20 -1.86
C THR A 55 -3.00 -16.26 -3.02
N LEU A 56 -4.15 -15.57 -3.00
CA LEU A 56 -4.54 -14.63 -4.04
C LEU A 56 -5.12 -13.35 -3.44
N ALA A 57 -4.91 -12.25 -4.15
CA ALA A 57 -5.50 -10.95 -3.85
C ALA A 57 -6.42 -10.54 -5.00
N VAL A 58 -7.61 -10.04 -4.68
CA VAL A 58 -8.54 -9.45 -5.67
C VAL A 58 -8.50 -7.94 -5.51
N LEU A 59 -8.02 -7.24 -6.55
CA LEU A 59 -7.97 -5.78 -6.58
C LEU A 59 -9.26 -5.20 -7.18
N TYR A 60 -9.39 -3.88 -7.12
CA TYR A 60 -10.51 -3.18 -7.75
C TYR A 60 -10.36 -3.16 -9.27
N PHE A 61 -11.49 -3.38 -9.93
CA PHE A 61 -11.56 -3.31 -11.39
C PHE A 61 -11.52 -1.84 -11.81
N LYS A 62 -10.82 -1.57 -12.90
CA LYS A 62 -10.86 -0.25 -13.52
C LYS A 62 -12.05 -0.19 -14.48
N ASN A 63 -12.95 0.77 -14.30
CA ASN A 63 -13.97 1.04 -15.31
C ASN A 63 -13.32 1.62 -16.57
N GLN A 64 -13.49 0.94 -17.71
CA GLN A 64 -12.97 1.38 -19.02
C GLN A 64 -14.05 1.91 -19.96
N THR A 65 -15.32 1.92 -19.53
CA THR A 65 -16.46 2.29 -20.38
C THR A 65 -16.64 3.80 -20.55
N GLY A 66 -16.02 4.60 -19.68
CA GLY A 66 -16.23 6.05 -19.62
C GLY A 66 -17.55 6.48 -18.97
N GLN A 67 -18.36 5.54 -18.48
CA GLN A 67 -19.64 5.80 -17.82
C GLN A 67 -19.47 5.87 -16.30
N PRO A 68 -19.52 7.06 -15.66
CA PRO A 68 -19.32 7.19 -14.22
C PRO A 68 -20.40 6.48 -13.40
N GLU A 69 -21.60 6.32 -13.94
CA GLU A 69 -22.73 5.63 -13.31
C GLU A 69 -22.43 4.17 -12.93
N ILE A 70 -21.47 3.52 -13.61
CA ILE A 70 -21.08 2.13 -13.31
C ILE A 70 -19.80 2.02 -12.47
N ASP A 71 -19.20 3.13 -12.05
CA ASP A 71 -18.04 3.11 -11.15
C ASP A 71 -18.26 2.35 -9.83
N PRO A 72 -19.47 2.30 -9.23
CA PRO A 72 -19.71 1.46 -8.07
C PRO A 72 -19.42 -0.03 -8.31
N LEU A 73 -19.56 -0.52 -9.54
CA LEU A 73 -19.30 -1.92 -9.89
C LEU A 73 -17.82 -2.29 -9.78
N GLN A 74 -16.91 -1.32 -9.90
CA GLN A 74 -15.47 -1.53 -9.71
C GLN A 74 -15.17 -2.23 -8.37
N LYS A 75 -15.91 -1.82 -7.32
CA LYS A 75 -15.80 -2.37 -5.97
C LYS A 75 -16.77 -3.53 -5.75
N GLY A 76 -17.98 -3.45 -6.31
CA GLY A 76 -19.00 -4.48 -6.19
C GLY A 76 -18.56 -5.83 -6.75
N ILE A 77 -17.99 -5.84 -7.96
CA ILE A 77 -17.50 -7.07 -8.61
C ILE A 77 -16.35 -7.69 -7.81
N ALA A 78 -15.43 -6.87 -7.31
CA ALA A 78 -14.34 -7.35 -6.46
C ALA A 78 -14.86 -8.01 -5.18
N LEU A 79 -15.87 -7.42 -4.52
CA LEU A 79 -16.48 -7.99 -3.33
C LEU A 79 -17.17 -9.34 -3.60
N LEU A 80 -17.90 -9.45 -4.71
CA LEU A 80 -18.53 -10.69 -5.13
C LEU A 80 -17.49 -11.80 -5.36
N LEU A 81 -16.43 -11.49 -6.11
CA LEU A 81 -15.33 -12.44 -6.36
C LEU A 81 -14.62 -12.85 -5.07
N ILE A 82 -14.31 -11.91 -4.18
CA ILE A 82 -13.69 -12.24 -2.88
C ILE A 82 -14.58 -13.21 -2.10
N THR A 83 -15.88 -12.93 -2.06
CA THR A 83 -16.86 -13.75 -1.35
C THR A 83 -16.92 -15.16 -1.93
N ASP A 84 -16.94 -15.31 -3.25
CA ASP A 84 -16.98 -16.63 -3.89
C ASP A 84 -15.66 -17.39 -3.78
N LEU A 85 -14.52 -16.71 -3.99
CA LEU A 85 -13.20 -17.33 -3.86
C LEU A 85 -12.89 -17.72 -2.41
N SER A 86 -13.43 -17.00 -1.41
CA SER A 86 -13.27 -17.36 0.01
C SER A 86 -13.88 -18.71 0.38
N LYS A 87 -14.84 -19.21 -0.41
CA LYS A 87 -15.45 -20.53 -0.21
C LYS A 87 -14.52 -21.68 -0.63
N VAL A 88 -13.51 -21.40 -1.45
CA VAL A 88 -12.55 -22.39 -1.94
C VAL A 88 -11.48 -22.63 -0.88
N LYS A 89 -11.59 -23.74 -0.15
CA LYS A 89 -10.69 -24.07 0.99
C LYS A 89 -9.21 -24.18 0.64
N SER A 90 -8.89 -24.45 -0.63
CA SER A 90 -7.51 -24.52 -1.11
C SER A 90 -6.89 -23.15 -1.38
N LEU A 91 -7.69 -22.08 -1.39
CA LEU A 91 -7.24 -20.72 -1.64
C LEU A 91 -7.20 -19.91 -0.34
N GLN A 92 -6.16 -19.11 -0.19
CA GLN A 92 -6.10 -18.08 0.84
C GLN A 92 -6.37 -16.73 0.18
N VAL A 93 -7.58 -16.19 0.37
CA VAL A 93 -7.93 -14.88 -0.18
C VAL A 93 -7.50 -13.78 0.79
N VAL A 94 -6.71 -12.83 0.31
CA VAL A 94 -6.24 -11.68 1.11
C VAL A 94 -7.29 -10.58 1.09
N GLU A 95 -7.64 -10.07 2.26
CA GLU A 95 -8.64 -9.02 2.41
C GLU A 95 -8.15 -7.64 1.94
N ARG A 96 -9.07 -6.90 1.30
CA ARG A 96 -8.80 -5.57 0.72
C ARG A 96 -8.31 -4.54 1.73
N ALA A 97 -8.86 -4.52 2.94
CA ALA A 97 -8.45 -3.57 3.98
C ALA A 97 -6.98 -3.78 4.40
N GLN A 98 -6.55 -5.03 4.45
CA GLN A 98 -5.18 -5.42 4.80
C GLN A 98 -4.21 -5.02 3.69
N LEU A 99 -4.55 -5.26 2.42
CA LEU A 99 -3.72 -4.82 1.28
C LEU A 99 -3.57 -3.31 1.23
N GLN A 100 -4.67 -2.57 1.44
CA GLN A 100 -4.64 -1.11 1.43
C GLN A 100 -3.72 -0.56 2.54
N ALA A 101 -3.84 -1.10 3.76
CA ALA A 101 -2.98 -0.70 4.87
C ALA A 101 -1.51 -1.04 4.63
N LEU A 102 -1.22 -2.18 3.98
CA LEU A 102 0.13 -2.59 3.64
C LEU A 102 0.75 -1.64 2.61
N VAL A 103 0.02 -1.31 1.54
CA VAL A 103 0.49 -0.36 0.51
C VAL A 103 0.72 1.03 1.09
N GLU A 104 -0.18 1.50 1.95
CA GLU A 104 -0.03 2.79 2.65
C GLU A 104 1.23 2.82 3.52
N GLU A 105 1.50 1.75 4.28
CA GLU A 105 2.70 1.67 5.11
C GLU A 105 3.98 1.61 4.25
N LEU A 106 4.01 0.81 3.19
CA LEU A 106 5.16 0.72 2.29
C LEU A 106 5.50 2.07 1.65
N ALA A 107 4.48 2.81 1.17
CA ALA A 107 4.66 4.16 0.62
C ALA A 107 5.21 5.14 1.67
N GLN A 108 4.76 5.03 2.93
CA GLN A 108 5.30 5.84 4.02
C GLN A 108 6.77 5.51 4.34
N GLN A 109 7.18 4.24 4.25
CA GLN A 109 8.58 3.87 4.43
C GLN A 109 9.46 4.38 3.30
N GLU A 110 8.99 4.30 2.05
CA GLU A 110 9.69 4.86 0.91
C GLU A 110 9.88 6.38 1.04
N ALA A 111 8.84 7.10 1.48
CA ALA A 111 8.91 8.54 1.73
C ALA A 111 9.85 8.93 2.89
N LYS A 112 10.05 8.04 3.88
CA LYS A 112 10.96 8.26 5.01
C LYS A 112 12.41 7.93 4.69
N LYS A 113 12.65 7.10 3.67
CA LYS A 113 14.01 6.76 3.25
C LYS A 113 14.67 8.05 2.77
N PRO A 114 15.88 8.41 3.27
CA PRO A 114 16.59 9.54 2.72
C PRO A 114 16.72 9.31 1.22
N PRO A 115 16.70 10.38 0.39
CA PRO A 115 16.90 10.24 -1.05
C PRO A 115 18.11 9.34 -1.23
N ARG A 116 17.90 8.18 -1.88
CA ARG A 116 18.99 7.24 -2.18
C ARG A 116 20.06 8.11 -2.78
N GLN A 117 21.23 8.22 -2.13
CA GLN A 117 22.35 8.99 -2.69
C GLN A 117 22.49 8.45 -4.12
N ASP A 118 22.04 9.26 -5.06
CA ASP A 118 22.24 8.97 -6.45
C ASP A 118 23.76 8.95 -6.65
N PHE A 119 24.22 8.23 -7.67
CA PHE A 119 25.66 8.16 -7.95
C PHE A 119 26.29 9.58 -7.89
N TYR A 120 25.58 10.58 -8.41
CA TYR A 120 25.93 12.00 -8.34
C TYR A 120 26.01 12.60 -6.92
N GLY A 121 25.11 12.23 -6.01
CA GLY A 121 25.15 12.64 -4.60
C GLY A 121 26.41 12.14 -3.87
N SER A 122 26.92 10.96 -4.23
CA SER A 122 28.20 10.44 -3.73
C SER A 122 29.42 11.17 -4.31
N LEU A 123 29.28 11.83 -5.45
CA LEU A 123 30.36 12.59 -6.09
C LEU A 123 30.49 14.03 -5.57
N ARG A 124 29.54 14.52 -4.76
CA ARG A 124 29.59 15.88 -4.20
C ARG A 124 30.77 16.13 -3.26
N ASP A 125 31.24 15.07 -2.61
CA ASP A 125 32.39 15.14 -1.69
C ASP A 125 33.72 15.00 -2.42
N LEU A 126 33.69 14.58 -3.70
CA LEU A 126 34.85 14.59 -4.56
C LEU A 126 34.94 16.01 -5.12
N ASN A 127 35.99 16.73 -4.73
CA ASN A 127 36.34 18.06 -5.24
C ASN A 127 36.76 17.96 -6.72
N LEU A 128 35.81 17.60 -7.58
CA LEU A 128 35.99 17.41 -9.00
C LEU A 128 36.01 18.80 -9.65
N PRO A 129 36.93 19.04 -10.61
CA PRO A 129 36.84 20.23 -11.45
C PRO A 129 35.51 20.23 -12.22
N ASP A 130 35.11 21.39 -12.74
CA ASP A 130 33.88 21.55 -13.54
C ASP A 130 33.88 20.56 -14.72
N LEU A 131 33.24 19.40 -14.52
CA LEU A 131 33.19 18.30 -15.48
C LEU A 131 32.15 18.64 -16.54
N SER A 132 32.59 18.84 -17.78
CA SER A 132 31.66 19.09 -18.88
C SER A 132 30.99 17.78 -19.33
N LEU A 133 29.83 17.90 -20.00
CA LEU A 133 29.16 16.76 -20.63
C LEU A 133 30.11 16.02 -21.60
N GLU A 134 31.00 16.76 -22.26
CA GLU A 134 31.96 16.18 -23.21
C GLU A 134 32.99 15.29 -22.53
N ASP A 135 33.47 15.68 -21.35
CA ASP A 135 34.41 14.87 -20.56
C ASP A 135 33.79 13.53 -20.17
N PHE A 136 32.51 13.55 -19.76
CA PHE A 136 31.76 12.32 -19.45
C PHE A 136 31.55 11.43 -20.68
N LEU A 137 31.18 12.02 -21.82
CA LEU A 137 30.95 11.27 -23.05
C LEU A 137 32.27 10.69 -23.59
N GLN A 138 33.37 11.41 -23.43
CA GLN A 138 34.70 10.94 -23.79
C GLN A 138 35.13 9.77 -22.90
N ALA A 139 35.05 9.93 -21.57
CA ALA A 139 35.36 8.85 -20.62
C ALA A 139 34.53 7.60 -20.90
N ARG A 140 33.22 7.76 -21.19
CA ARG A 140 32.36 6.65 -21.60
C ARG A 140 32.86 6.01 -22.90
N ARG A 141 33.12 6.78 -23.95
CA ARG A 141 33.65 6.24 -25.21
C ARG A 141 34.93 5.44 -24.99
N GLU A 142 35.88 5.97 -24.23
CA GLU A 142 37.15 5.31 -23.95
C GLU A 142 36.99 4.03 -23.13
N MET A 143 36.19 4.07 -22.05
CA MET A 143 35.90 2.90 -21.24
C MET A 143 35.23 1.79 -22.06
N TRP A 144 34.25 2.14 -22.89
CA TRP A 144 33.55 1.17 -23.73
C TRP A 144 34.40 0.66 -24.89
N ALA A 145 35.30 1.48 -25.43
CA ALA A 145 36.25 1.07 -26.46
C ALA A 145 37.28 0.05 -25.93
N ASN A 146 37.71 0.23 -24.67
CA ASN A 146 38.65 -0.64 -23.98
C ASN A 146 37.97 -1.72 -23.11
N PHE A 147 36.64 -1.85 -23.21
CA PHE A 147 35.92 -2.81 -22.38
C PHE A 147 36.30 -4.23 -22.80
N PRO A 148 36.71 -5.10 -21.86
CA PRO A 148 37.09 -6.46 -22.18
C PRO A 148 35.92 -7.18 -22.86
N ARG A 149 36.15 -7.65 -24.10
CA ARG A 149 35.16 -8.39 -24.88
C ARG A 149 35.12 -9.88 -24.53
N GLU A 150 36.12 -10.32 -23.80
CA GLU A 150 36.27 -11.67 -23.31
C GLU A 150 36.42 -11.59 -21.79
N PHE A 151 35.69 -12.45 -21.09
CA PHE A 151 35.90 -12.61 -19.67
C PHE A 151 37.24 -13.33 -19.49
N PRO A 152 38.13 -12.83 -18.61
CA PRO A 152 39.40 -13.51 -18.37
C PRO A 152 39.09 -14.94 -17.94
N GLU A 153 39.63 -15.92 -18.66
CA GLU A 153 39.53 -17.31 -18.24
C GLU A 153 40.16 -17.42 -16.85
N GLY A 154 39.35 -17.87 -15.89
CA GLY A 154 39.82 -18.06 -14.53
C GLY A 154 40.91 -19.11 -14.55
N ASN A 155 42.11 -18.74 -14.11
CA ASN A 155 43.13 -19.72 -13.79
C ASN A 155 42.62 -20.49 -12.58
N GLU A 156 42.20 -21.75 -12.78
CA GLU A 156 41.93 -22.71 -11.70
C GLU A 156 43.15 -22.91 -10.79
#